data_AF-X1R9Y7-F1
#
_entry.id   AF-X1R9Y7-F1
#
_cell.length_a   1.000
_cell.length_b   1.000
_cell.length_c   1.000
_cell.angle_alpha   90.00
_cell.angle_beta   90.00
_cell.angle_gamma   90.00
#
_symmetry.space_group_name_H-M   'P 1'
#
loop_
_entity.id
_entity.type
_entity.pdbx_description
1 polymer ?
#
loop_
_entity_poly.entity_id
_entity_poly.type
_entity_poly.pdbx_seq_one_letter_code
_entity_poly.pdbx_strand_id
1 'polypeptide(L)'
;SFLLLFAASLADFATPLILAGSRFPVLPTEAFLQITGLFDMRGGAVLSFILLVPAFSVFVLQRYWVSRKYYVTITGKAGAQTQIKSVTSITGKIFLTVCILISILILYFYVLLFYASIVKAFGANYQMTLKHYTVVFTEGLKAIKDTLIIATAGMMLGGLYGVVVGYLVAKKTFISRSAMEIISMINYSLPGTIVGIAYLIAFNNPPIMITGTAIIIIACYVFRYGA
;
A
#
# COMPACT_ATOMS: atom_id res chain seq x y z
N SER A 1 -8.99 -2.35 9.53
CA SER A 1 -8.68 -2.56 8.10
C SER A 1 -9.38 -1.59 7.16
N PHE A 2 -10.44 -0.87 7.54
CA PHE A 2 -11.13 0.07 6.65
C PHE A 2 -10.23 1.18 6.08
N LEU A 3 -9.51 1.92 6.95
CA LEU A 3 -8.55 2.97 6.53
C LEU A 3 -7.58 2.49 5.44
N LEU A 4 -7.05 1.30 5.63
CA LEU A 4 -6.05 0.69 4.76
C LEU A 4 -6.60 0.42 3.38
N LEU A 5 -7.78 -0.21 3.33
CA LEU A 5 -8.45 -0.52 2.08
C LEU A 5 -8.86 0.75 1.35
N PHE A 6 -9.32 1.76 2.09
CA PHE A 6 -9.66 3.06 1.53
C PHE A 6 -8.43 3.80 0.97
N ALA A 7 -7.36 3.90 1.74
CA ALA A 7 -6.11 4.53 1.31
C ALA A 7 -5.46 3.77 0.15
N ALA A 8 -5.52 2.44 0.14
CA ALA A 8 -5.05 1.61 -0.97
C ALA A 8 -5.87 1.83 -2.23
N SER A 9 -7.20 1.91 -2.12
CA SER A 9 -8.10 2.18 -3.25
C SER A 9 -7.92 3.59 -3.81
N LEU A 10 -7.76 4.60 -2.96
CA LEU A 10 -7.45 5.97 -3.42
C LEU A 10 -6.07 6.10 -4.04
N ALA A 11 -5.11 5.25 -3.66
CA ALA A 11 -3.78 5.25 -4.23
C ALA A 11 -3.69 4.43 -5.53
N ASP A 12 -4.73 3.69 -5.92
CA ASP A 12 -4.70 2.87 -7.12
C ASP A 12 -4.93 3.69 -8.38
N PHE A 13 -3.82 4.09 -9.01
CA PHE A 13 -3.82 4.80 -10.29
C PHE A 13 -3.60 3.87 -11.48
N ALA A 14 -3.05 2.67 -11.26
CA ALA A 14 -2.65 1.75 -12.32
C ALA A 14 -3.85 1.02 -12.91
N THR A 15 -4.77 0.54 -12.07
CA THR A 15 -5.97 -0.18 -12.55
C THR A 15 -6.85 0.69 -13.45
N PRO A 16 -7.19 1.95 -13.08
CA PRO A 16 -7.96 2.83 -13.95
C PRO A 16 -7.20 3.22 -15.22
N LEU A 17 -5.89 3.46 -15.12
CA LEU A 17 -5.05 3.80 -16.28
C LEU A 17 -5.03 2.69 -17.33
N ILE A 18 -4.92 1.42 -16.91
CA ILE A 18 -4.85 0.28 -17.83
C ILE A 18 -6.22 -0.04 -18.42
N LEU A 19 -7.29 -0.01 -17.60
CA LEU A 19 -8.61 -0.46 -18.04
C LEU A 19 -9.43 0.62 -18.78
N ALA A 20 -9.38 1.86 -18.30
CA ALA A 20 -10.20 2.95 -18.83
C ALA A 20 -9.39 3.97 -19.66
N GLY A 21 -8.07 4.02 -19.48
CA GLY A 21 -7.21 5.00 -20.13
C GLY A 21 -7.68 6.43 -19.88
N SER A 22 -7.69 7.26 -20.93
CA SER A 22 -8.15 8.66 -20.86
C SER A 22 -9.66 8.83 -20.76
N ARG A 23 -10.46 7.77 -20.87
CA ARG A 23 -11.94 7.87 -20.87
C ARG A 23 -12.52 8.04 -19.47
N PHE A 24 -11.73 7.75 -18.43
CA PHE A 24 -12.13 7.89 -17.03
C PHE A 24 -10.99 8.51 -16.21
N PRO A 25 -10.82 9.84 -16.27
CA PRO A 25 -9.74 10.54 -15.57
C PRO A 25 -10.01 10.51 -14.06
N VAL A 26 -9.25 9.71 -13.33
CA VAL A 26 -9.24 9.71 -11.86
C VAL A 26 -8.07 10.53 -11.35
N LEU A 27 -8.28 11.24 -10.24
CA LEU A 27 -7.29 12.14 -9.63
C LEU A 27 -5.87 11.53 -9.48
N PRO A 28 -5.71 10.27 -9.01
CA PRO A 28 -4.39 9.65 -8.88
C PRO A 28 -3.68 9.48 -10.23
N THR A 29 -4.43 9.13 -11.28
CA THR A 29 -3.91 8.93 -12.64
C THR A 29 -3.54 10.25 -13.28
N GLU A 30 -4.37 11.28 -13.12
CA GLU A 30 -4.09 12.64 -13.63
C GLU A 30 -2.86 13.25 -12.94
N ALA A 31 -2.73 13.09 -11.61
CA ALA A 31 -1.55 13.57 -10.89
C ALA A 31 -0.27 12.90 -11.41
N PHE A 32 -0.31 11.59 -11.67
CA PHE A 32 0.80 10.84 -12.24
C PHE A 32 1.13 11.30 -13.68
N LEU A 33 0.12 11.46 -14.54
CA LEU A 33 0.30 11.86 -15.94
C LEU A 33 0.74 13.32 -16.09
N GLN A 34 0.32 14.23 -15.22
CA GLN A 34 0.81 15.62 -15.24
C GLN A 34 2.30 15.71 -14.94
N ILE A 35 2.80 14.89 -14.01
CA ILE A 35 4.22 14.87 -13.64
C ILE A 35 5.05 14.13 -14.69
N THR A 36 4.62 12.94 -15.12
CA THR A 36 5.42 12.07 -16.00
C THR A 36 5.21 12.35 -17.48
N GLY A 37 4.03 12.82 -17.88
CA GLY A 37 3.67 13.13 -19.26
C GLY A 37 3.89 14.59 -19.63
N LEU A 38 3.38 15.52 -18.80
CA LEU A 38 3.44 16.97 -19.08
C LEU A 38 4.62 17.68 -18.39
N PHE A 39 5.36 16.98 -17.51
CA PHE A 39 6.43 17.55 -16.67
C PHE A 39 5.97 18.76 -15.84
N ASP A 40 4.67 18.89 -15.58
CA ASP A 40 4.10 19.94 -14.74
C ASP A 40 4.03 19.47 -13.29
N MET A 41 5.12 19.75 -12.57
CA MET A 41 5.26 19.47 -11.15
C MET A 41 4.24 20.25 -10.29
N ARG A 42 3.81 21.44 -10.74
CA ARG A 42 2.88 22.28 -9.98
C ARG A 42 1.46 21.72 -10.10
N GLY A 43 1.03 21.39 -11.32
CA GLY A 43 -0.25 20.74 -11.55
C GLY A 43 -0.37 19.42 -10.78
N GLY A 44 0.64 18.55 -10.89
CA GLY A 44 0.68 17.28 -10.17
C GLY A 44 0.64 17.43 -8.65
N ALA A 45 1.29 18.47 -8.11
CA ALA A 45 1.21 18.81 -6.69
C ALA A 45 -0.21 19.19 -6.27
N VAL A 46 -0.88 20.07 -7.04
CA VAL A 46 -2.25 20.51 -6.75
C VAL A 46 -3.21 19.32 -6.73
N LEU A 47 -3.14 18.43 -7.72
CA LEU A 47 -3.97 17.23 -7.77
C LEU A 47 -3.70 16.29 -6.59
N SER A 48 -2.43 16.14 -6.20
CA SER A 48 -2.05 15.34 -5.02
C SER A 48 -2.58 15.95 -3.72
N PHE A 49 -2.59 17.27 -3.59
CA PHE A 49 -3.22 17.98 -2.48
C PHE A 49 -4.74 17.82 -2.45
N ILE A 50 -5.41 17.85 -3.62
CA ILE A 50 -6.84 17.57 -3.71
C ILE A 50 -7.14 16.14 -3.25
N LEU A 51 -6.30 15.16 -3.62
CA LEU A 51 -6.43 13.77 -3.19
C LEU A 51 -6.17 13.58 -1.67
N LEU A 52 -5.38 14.47 -1.07
CA LEU A 52 -5.09 14.47 0.37
C LEU A 52 -6.33 14.80 1.20
N VAL A 53 -7.20 15.71 0.72
CA VAL A 53 -8.41 16.15 1.43
C VAL A 53 -9.35 14.99 1.79
N PRO A 54 -9.80 14.12 0.85
CA PRO A 54 -10.67 13.00 1.19
C PRO A 54 -9.96 11.95 2.06
N ALA A 55 -8.67 11.69 1.82
CA ALA A 55 -7.88 10.76 2.63
C ALA A 55 -7.79 11.22 4.11
N PHE A 56 -7.46 12.49 4.32
CA PHE A 56 -7.38 13.08 5.65
C PHE A 56 -8.77 13.18 6.31
N SER A 57 -9.81 13.47 5.54
CA SER A 57 -11.19 13.52 6.05
C SER A 57 -11.63 12.17 6.62
N VAL A 58 -11.38 11.08 5.89
CA VAL A 58 -11.70 9.71 6.36
C VAL A 58 -10.82 9.33 7.55
N PHE A 59 -9.55 9.73 7.58
CA PHE A 59 -8.68 9.51 8.73
C PHE A 59 -9.24 10.16 9.99
N VAL A 60 -9.61 11.44 9.93
CA VAL A 60 -10.16 12.17 11.07
C VAL A 60 -11.49 11.58 11.52
N LEU A 61 -12.39 11.26 10.58
CA LEU A 61 -13.67 10.62 10.87
C LEU A 61 -13.47 9.26 11.55
N GLN A 62 -12.60 8.41 11.00
CA GLN A 62 -12.31 7.11 11.58
C GLN A 62 -11.67 7.26 12.95
N ARG A 63 -10.70 8.16 13.12
CA ARG A 63 -10.05 8.40 14.40
C ARG A 63 -11.04 8.87 15.45
N TYR A 64 -11.91 9.83 15.12
CA TYR A 64 -12.93 10.34 16.03
C TYR A 64 -13.93 9.27 16.45
N TRP A 65 -14.36 8.42 15.53
CA TRP A 65 -15.32 7.35 15.80
C TRP A 65 -14.69 6.16 16.56
N VAL A 66 -13.45 5.78 16.23
CA VAL A 66 -12.73 4.65 16.85
C VAL A 66 -12.20 5.04 18.23
N SER A 67 -11.74 6.27 18.44
CA SER A 67 -11.26 6.76 19.75
C SER A 67 -12.34 6.75 20.84
N ARG A 68 -13.63 6.59 20.47
CA ARG A 68 -14.75 6.47 21.41
C ARG A 68 -14.94 5.05 21.95
N LYS A 69 -14.26 4.04 21.39
CA LYS A 69 -14.40 2.64 21.80
C LYS A 69 -13.24 2.22 22.70
N TYR A 70 -13.42 2.39 24.01
CA TYR A 70 -12.56 1.79 25.02
C TYR A 70 -12.72 0.27 25.00
N TYR A 71 -11.81 -0.44 24.33
CA TYR A 71 -11.64 -1.87 24.56
C TYR A 71 -10.72 -2.03 25.77
N VAL A 72 -11.31 -2.10 26.96
CA VAL A 72 -10.62 -2.61 28.14
C VAL A 72 -10.41 -4.10 27.87
N THR A 73 -9.27 -4.45 27.30
CA THR A 73 -8.84 -5.84 27.29
C THR A 73 -8.43 -6.15 28.72
N ILE A 74 -9.29 -6.85 29.45
CA ILE A 74 -8.94 -7.41 30.74
C ILE A 74 -7.82 -8.42 30.47
N THR A 75 -6.57 -7.97 30.61
CA THR A 75 -5.40 -8.83 30.73
C THR A 75 -5.45 -9.47 32.12
N GLY A 76 -6.30 -10.48 32.26
CA GLY A 76 -6.48 -11.23 33.49
C GLY A 76 -6.76 -12.68 33.18
N LYS A 77 -5.73 -13.52 33.34
CA LYS A 77 -5.70 -14.99 33.24
C LYS A 77 -5.92 -15.60 31.85
N ALA A 78 -4.84 -16.17 31.32
CA ALA A 78 -4.91 -17.43 30.59
C ALA A 78 -5.53 -18.47 31.53
N GLY A 79 -6.82 -18.76 31.36
CA GLY A 79 -7.54 -19.67 32.24
C GLY A 79 -8.90 -20.01 31.65
N ALA A 80 -9.05 -21.29 31.31
CA ALA A 80 -10.13 -21.91 30.57
C ALA A 80 -10.15 -21.53 29.09
N GLN A 81 -9.91 -22.53 28.22
CA GLN A 81 -10.57 -22.53 26.93
C GLN A 81 -12.06 -22.35 27.19
N THR A 82 -12.56 -21.12 27.06
CA THR A 82 -13.97 -20.93 26.79
C THR A 82 -14.18 -21.66 25.48
N GLN A 83 -14.77 -22.87 25.57
CA GLN A 83 -15.42 -23.53 24.46
C GLN A 83 -16.36 -22.46 23.89
N ILE A 84 -15.88 -21.73 22.88
CA ILE A 84 -16.68 -20.78 22.13
C ILE A 84 -17.90 -21.60 21.76
N LYS A 85 -19.09 -21.22 22.22
CA LYS A 85 -20.36 -21.88 21.87
C LYS A 85 -20.25 -22.22 20.40
N SER A 86 -20.07 -23.51 20.10
CA SER A 86 -19.79 -23.98 18.75
C SER A 86 -20.87 -23.36 17.91
N VAL A 87 -20.49 -22.47 16.99
CA VAL A 87 -21.40 -21.98 15.97
C VAL A 87 -22.09 -23.23 15.44
N THR A 88 -23.42 -23.23 15.38
CA THR A 88 -24.20 -24.41 14.97
C THR A 88 -23.48 -25.09 13.80
N SER A 89 -23.32 -26.42 13.82
CA SER A 89 -22.48 -27.14 12.83
C SER A 89 -22.77 -26.71 11.37
N ILE A 90 -24.02 -26.32 11.10
CA ILE A 90 -24.50 -25.70 9.86
C ILE A 90 -23.81 -24.37 9.55
N THR A 91 -23.80 -23.41 10.48
CA THR A 91 -23.14 -22.12 10.32
C THR A 91 -21.63 -22.29 10.12
N GLY A 92 -20.99 -23.20 10.86
CA GLY A 92 -19.58 -23.55 10.66
C GLY A 92 -19.31 -24.08 9.24
N LYS A 93 -20.17 -24.98 8.75
CA LYS A 93 -20.11 -25.49 7.37
C LYS A 93 -20.33 -24.39 6.33
N ILE A 94 -21.27 -23.47 6.54
CA ILE A 94 -21.52 -22.34 5.62
C ILE A 94 -20.29 -21.44 5.55
N PHE A 95 -19.71 -21.04 6.69
CA PHE A 95 -18.49 -20.22 6.69
C PHE A 95 -17.33 -20.95 6.00
N LEU A 96 -17.16 -22.25 6.25
CA LEU A 96 -16.13 -23.05 5.61
C LEU A 96 -16.35 -23.13 4.09
N THR A 97 -17.59 -23.34 3.62
CA THR A 97 -17.92 -23.33 2.19
C THR A 97 -17.63 -21.97 1.55
N VAL A 98 -17.99 -20.87 2.21
CA VAL A 98 -17.70 -19.51 1.73
C VAL A 98 -16.19 -19.27 1.65
N CYS A 99 -15.43 -19.66 2.69
CA CYS A 99 -13.98 -19.56 2.69
C CYS A 99 -13.34 -20.38 1.56
N ILE A 100 -13.82 -21.60 1.33
CA ILE A 100 -13.35 -22.44 0.21
C ILE A 100 -13.68 -21.80 -1.13
N LEU A 101 -14.90 -21.29 -1.31
CA LEU A 101 -15.32 -20.63 -2.55
C LEU A 101 -14.45 -19.41 -2.85
N ILE A 102 -14.19 -18.56 -1.84
CA ILE A 102 -13.30 -17.41 -1.98
C ILE A 102 -11.87 -17.85 -2.29
N SER A 103 -11.38 -18.91 -1.64
CA SER A 103 -10.04 -19.45 -1.90
C SER A 103 -9.90 -19.99 -3.33
N ILE A 104 -10.92 -20.70 -3.83
CA ILE A 104 -10.98 -21.19 -5.21
C ILE A 104 -11.01 -20.00 -6.20
N LEU A 105 -11.79 -18.96 -5.91
CA LEU A 105 -11.84 -17.75 -6.73
C LEU A 105 -10.47 -17.06 -6.80
N ILE A 106 -9.78 -16.93 -5.67
CA ILE A 106 -8.41 -16.37 -5.63
C ILE A 106 -7.45 -17.23 -6.45
N LEU A 107 -7.50 -18.56 -6.27
CA LEU A 107 -6.68 -19.50 -7.03
C LEU A 107 -6.95 -19.43 -8.53
N TYR A 108 -8.22 -19.28 -8.93
CA TYR A 108 -8.61 -19.08 -10.32
C TYR A 108 -7.93 -17.84 -10.94
N PHE A 109 -7.89 -16.70 -10.23
CA PHE A 109 -7.19 -15.51 -10.71
C PHE A 109 -5.68 -15.74 -10.86
N TYR A 110 -5.03 -16.47 -9.94
CA TYR A 110 -3.62 -16.81 -10.08
C TYR A 110 -3.34 -17.73 -11.27
N VAL A 111 -4.20 -18.73 -11.51
CA VAL A 111 -4.10 -19.59 -12.69
C VAL A 111 -4.29 -18.79 -13.96
N LEU A 112 -5.23 -17.84 -13.98
CA LEU A 112 -5.46 -16.95 -15.12
C LEU A 112 -4.26 -16.04 -15.40
N LEU A 113 -3.63 -15.48 -14.36
CA LEU A 113 -2.39 -14.70 -14.51
C LEU A 113 -1.24 -15.56 -15.08
N PHE A 114 -1.10 -16.79 -14.58
CA PHE A 114 -0.10 -17.72 -15.11
C PHE A 114 -0.37 -18.06 -16.58
N TYR A 115 -1.62 -18.35 -16.93
CA TYR A 115 -2.03 -18.60 -18.31
C TYR A 115 -1.77 -17.38 -19.21
N ALA A 116 -2.10 -16.18 -18.74
CA ALA A 116 -1.81 -14.93 -19.44
C ALA A 116 -0.30 -14.73 -19.71
N SER A 117 0.57 -15.20 -18.80
CA SER A 117 2.03 -15.13 -18.98
C SER A 117 2.57 -16.07 -20.07
N ILE A 118 1.83 -17.12 -20.45
CA ILE A 118 2.26 -18.09 -21.48
C ILE A 118 1.59 -17.78 -22.83
N VAL A 119 0.62 -16.87 -22.85
CA VAL A 119 -0.12 -16.50 -24.04
C VAL A 119 0.48 -15.25 -24.68
N LYS A 120 0.47 -15.17 -26.01
CA LYS A 120 1.06 -14.04 -26.76
C LYS A 120 0.41 -12.71 -26.43
N ALA A 121 -0.91 -12.65 -26.39
CA ALA A 121 -1.65 -11.48 -25.95
C ALA A 121 -2.98 -11.93 -25.32
N PHE A 122 -3.06 -11.88 -23.99
CA PHE A 122 -4.28 -12.21 -23.27
C PHE A 122 -5.43 -11.31 -23.75
N GLY A 123 -6.55 -11.91 -24.18
CA GLY A 123 -7.72 -11.19 -24.72
C GLY A 123 -7.70 -10.91 -26.23
N ALA A 124 -6.56 -11.09 -26.92
CA ALA A 124 -6.45 -10.84 -28.37
C ALA A 124 -5.89 -12.03 -29.16
N ASN A 125 -4.86 -12.70 -28.65
CA ASN A 125 -4.22 -13.83 -29.31
C ASN A 125 -3.78 -14.88 -28.27
N TYR A 126 -4.48 -16.03 -28.28
CA TYR A 126 -4.29 -17.16 -27.35
C TYR A 126 -3.17 -18.14 -27.74
N GLN A 127 -2.32 -17.80 -28.72
CA GLN A 127 -1.17 -18.64 -29.07
C GLN A 127 -0.17 -18.71 -27.91
N MET A 128 0.26 -19.92 -27.57
CA MET A 128 1.28 -20.14 -26.54
C MET A 128 2.63 -19.62 -27.03
N THR A 129 3.32 -18.86 -26.18
CA THR A 129 4.64 -18.30 -26.42
C THR A 129 5.44 -18.23 -25.12
N LEU A 130 6.74 -18.51 -25.20
CA LEU A 130 7.68 -18.33 -24.10
C LEU A 130 8.49 -17.02 -24.23
N LYS A 131 8.19 -16.20 -25.25
CA LYS A 131 8.94 -14.96 -25.51
C LYS A 131 8.93 -13.98 -24.33
N HIS A 132 7.83 -13.91 -23.57
CA HIS A 132 7.74 -13.06 -22.38
C HIS A 132 8.83 -13.39 -21.36
N TYR A 133 9.12 -14.68 -21.14
CA TYR A 133 10.17 -15.11 -20.23
C TYR A 133 11.56 -14.75 -20.75
N THR A 134 11.82 -14.89 -22.05
CA THR A 134 13.10 -14.46 -22.64
C THR A 134 13.36 -12.97 -22.39
N VAL A 135 12.36 -12.11 -22.56
CA VAL A 135 12.48 -10.67 -22.30
C VAL A 135 12.73 -10.38 -20.81
N VAL A 136 12.03 -11.09 -19.92
CA VAL A 136 12.23 -10.92 -18.46
C VAL A 136 13.65 -11.28 -18.03
N PHE A 137 14.23 -12.37 -18.55
CA PHE A 137 15.57 -12.81 -18.17
C PHE A 137 16.71 -12.04 -18.87
N THR A 138 16.41 -11.30 -19.93
CA THR A 138 17.40 -10.49 -20.65
C THR A 138 17.37 -9.03 -20.20
N GLU A 139 16.25 -8.35 -20.40
CA GLU A 139 16.09 -6.93 -20.09
C GLU A 139 15.55 -6.69 -18.68
N GLY A 140 14.65 -7.57 -18.22
CA GLY A 140 13.99 -7.43 -16.91
C GLY A 140 14.90 -7.71 -15.71
N LEU A 141 16.01 -8.43 -15.90
CA LEU A 141 16.87 -8.86 -14.79
C LEU A 141 17.45 -7.69 -13.99
N LYS A 142 17.76 -6.58 -14.65
CA LYS A 142 18.24 -5.36 -13.98
C LYS A 142 17.17 -4.79 -13.06
N ALA A 143 15.94 -4.63 -13.56
CA ALA A 143 14.83 -4.12 -12.76
C ALA A 143 14.52 -5.03 -11.56
N ILE A 144 14.61 -6.36 -11.75
CA ILE A 144 14.44 -7.34 -10.65
C ILE A 144 15.53 -7.16 -9.59
N LYS A 145 16.80 -7.01 -9.99
CA LYS A 145 17.90 -6.78 -9.05
C LYS A 145 17.75 -5.45 -8.30
N ASP A 146 17.46 -4.37 -9.02
CA ASP A 146 17.31 -3.04 -8.42
C ASP A 146 16.16 -3.01 -7.41
N THR A 147 15.00 -3.57 -7.77
CA THR A 147 13.85 -3.68 -6.86
C THR A 147 14.14 -4.56 -5.65
N LEU A 148 14.85 -5.67 -5.81
CA LEU A 148 15.25 -6.54 -4.69
C LEU A 148 16.21 -5.83 -3.73
N ILE A 149 17.19 -5.09 -4.24
CA ILE A 149 18.13 -4.30 -3.44
C ILE A 149 17.37 -3.23 -2.65
N ILE A 150 16.51 -2.47 -3.32
CA ILE A 150 15.69 -1.42 -2.69
C ILE A 150 14.78 -2.01 -1.62
N ALA A 151 14.09 -3.11 -1.92
CA ALA A 151 13.19 -3.76 -0.98
C ALA A 151 13.93 -4.29 0.26
N THR A 152 15.09 -4.92 0.06
CA THR A 152 15.89 -5.47 1.16
C THR A 152 16.45 -4.36 2.06
N ALA A 153 17.01 -3.30 1.45
CA ALA A 153 17.53 -2.15 2.19
C ALA A 153 16.41 -1.40 2.94
N GLY A 154 15.27 -1.17 2.27
CA GLY A 154 14.09 -0.54 2.86
C GLY A 154 13.49 -1.36 4.00
N MET A 155 13.43 -2.69 3.86
CA MET A 155 12.96 -3.60 4.91
C MET A 155 13.86 -3.52 6.14
N MET A 156 15.17 -3.56 5.97
CA MET A 156 16.11 -3.58 7.09
C MET A 156 16.11 -2.25 7.85
N LEU A 157 16.21 -1.12 7.13
CA LEU A 157 16.20 0.22 7.72
C LEU A 157 14.82 0.56 8.30
N GLY A 158 13.74 0.24 7.59
CA GLY A 158 12.37 0.51 8.00
C GLY A 158 11.95 -0.32 9.20
N GLY A 159 12.33 -1.60 9.22
CA GLY A 159 12.09 -2.49 10.35
C GLY A 159 12.82 -2.02 11.61
N LEU A 160 14.11 -1.65 11.50
CA LEU A 160 14.87 -1.08 12.62
C LEU A 160 14.21 0.22 13.14
N TYR A 161 13.87 1.13 12.23
CA TYR A 161 13.21 2.39 12.59
C TYR A 161 11.85 2.15 13.28
N GLY A 162 11.01 1.27 12.74
CA GLY A 162 9.71 0.93 13.33
C GLY A 162 9.83 0.31 14.72
N VAL A 163 10.84 -0.55 14.94
CA VAL A 163 11.12 -1.12 16.27
C VAL A 163 11.51 -0.02 17.27
N VAL A 164 12.38 0.92 16.87
CA VAL A 164 12.80 2.03 17.72
C VAL A 164 11.61 2.94 18.07
N VAL A 165 10.83 3.37 17.08
CA VAL A 165 9.66 4.22 17.30
C VAL A 165 8.61 3.52 18.14
N GLY A 166 8.29 2.26 17.83
CA GLY A 166 7.35 1.45 18.60
C GLY A 166 7.80 1.25 20.05
N TYR A 167 9.09 1.02 20.29
CA TYR A 167 9.65 0.92 21.64
C TYR A 167 9.50 2.23 22.41
N LEU A 168 9.85 3.37 21.80
CA LEU A 168 9.72 4.67 22.45
C LEU A 168 8.25 4.99 22.79
N VAL A 169 7.33 4.79 21.85
CA VAL A 169 5.89 5.08 22.04
C VAL A 169 5.25 4.14 23.08
N ALA A 170 5.70 2.88 23.17
CA ALA A 170 5.12 1.91 24.10
C ALA A 170 5.68 2.00 25.53
N LYS A 171 6.99 2.26 25.68
CA LYS A 171 7.69 2.14 26.97
C LYS A 171 8.04 3.47 27.64
N LYS A 172 8.11 4.59 26.90
CA LYS A 172 8.48 5.90 27.47
C LYS A 172 7.26 6.82 27.58
N THR A 173 7.15 7.51 28.71
CA THR A 173 6.19 8.61 28.90
C THR A 173 6.93 9.94 28.71
N PHE A 174 6.57 10.68 27.66
CA PHE A 174 7.14 11.98 27.33
C PHE A 174 6.03 12.92 26.87
N ILE A 175 6.20 14.23 27.08
CA ILE A 175 5.20 15.27 26.72
C ILE A 175 4.80 15.17 25.24
N SER A 176 5.74 14.83 24.36
CA SER A 176 5.51 14.73 22.91
C SER A 176 5.00 13.35 22.43
N ARG A 177 4.60 12.45 23.34
CA ARG A 177 4.17 11.08 22.98
C ARG A 177 2.95 11.07 22.08
N SER A 178 1.96 11.90 22.42
CA SER A 178 0.75 12.03 21.61
C SER A 178 1.05 12.59 20.22
N ALA A 179 1.97 13.55 20.10
CA ALA A 179 2.41 14.09 18.81
C ALA A 179 3.15 13.03 17.97
N MET A 180 4.07 12.26 18.58
CA MET A 180 4.76 11.17 17.88
C MET A 180 3.79 10.08 17.41
N GLU A 181 2.79 9.73 18.22
CA GLU A 181 1.75 8.76 17.85
C GLU A 181 0.89 9.28 16.67
N ILE A 182 0.51 10.56 16.69
CA ILE A 182 -0.23 11.19 15.59
C ILE A 182 0.59 11.19 14.30
N ILE A 183 1.86 11.62 14.36
CA ILE A 183 2.76 11.69 13.21
C ILE A 183 3.07 10.28 12.67
N SER A 184 3.15 9.29 13.55
CA SER A 184 3.35 7.89 13.14
C SER A 184 2.11 7.38 12.40
N MET A 185 0.92 7.60 12.95
CA MET A 185 -0.34 7.16 12.33
C MET A 185 -0.69 7.89 11.01
N ILE A 186 -0.30 9.16 10.86
CA ILE A 186 -0.64 9.92 9.65
C ILE A 186 0.05 9.32 8.41
N ASN A 187 1.33 8.92 8.53
CA ASN A 187 2.11 8.36 7.43
C ASN A 187 1.46 7.09 6.85
N TYR A 188 0.83 6.29 7.70
CA TYR A 188 0.10 5.09 7.28
C TYR A 188 -1.22 5.40 6.56
N SER A 189 -1.86 6.50 6.93
CA SER A 189 -3.16 6.90 6.37
C SER A 189 -3.05 7.57 5.01
N LEU A 190 -1.88 8.10 4.67
CA LEU A 190 -1.69 8.81 3.42
C LEU A 190 -1.67 7.81 2.24
N PRO A 191 -2.43 8.08 1.16
CA PRO A 191 -2.30 7.37 -0.09
C PRO A 191 -0.85 7.37 -0.55
N GLY A 192 -0.35 6.20 -0.92
CA GLY A 192 1.06 6.02 -1.30
C GLY A 192 1.53 6.90 -2.44
N THR A 193 0.62 7.18 -3.37
CA THR A 193 0.85 8.06 -4.53
C THR A 193 1.20 9.48 -4.09
N ILE A 194 0.46 10.03 -3.13
CA ILE A 194 0.69 11.39 -2.60
C ILE A 194 2.06 11.46 -1.93
N VAL A 195 2.41 10.45 -1.11
CA VAL A 195 3.71 10.39 -0.45
C VAL A 195 4.84 10.34 -1.48
N GLY A 196 4.73 9.50 -2.51
CA GLY A 196 5.73 9.42 -3.58
C GLY A 196 5.89 10.74 -4.35
N ILE A 197 4.78 11.38 -4.71
CA ILE A 197 4.79 12.68 -5.41
C ILE A 197 5.38 13.78 -4.53
N ALA A 198 5.03 13.82 -3.25
CA ALA A 198 5.56 14.79 -2.30
C ALA A 198 7.08 14.66 -2.15
N TYR A 199 7.60 13.43 -2.04
CA TYR A 199 9.05 13.18 -2.02
C TYR A 199 9.72 13.63 -3.32
N LEU A 200 9.11 13.31 -4.47
CA LEU A 200 9.64 13.71 -5.76
C LEU A 200 9.78 15.24 -5.81
N ILE A 201 8.72 15.99 -5.48
CA ILE A 201 8.74 17.46 -5.47
C ILE A 201 9.76 18.00 -4.47
N ALA A 202 9.84 17.42 -3.26
CA ALA A 202 10.73 17.89 -2.20
C ALA A 202 12.22 17.72 -2.53
N PHE A 203 12.59 16.63 -3.22
CA PHE A 203 13.98 16.28 -3.49
C PHE A 203 14.39 16.47 -4.97
N ASN A 204 13.54 17.08 -5.79
CA ASN A 204 13.85 17.38 -7.19
C ASN A 204 14.80 18.56 -7.37
N ASN A 205 14.84 19.48 -6.41
CA ASN A 205 15.62 20.72 -6.49
C ASN A 205 16.73 20.75 -5.41
N PRO A 206 17.83 21.49 -5.64
CA PRO A 206 18.88 21.68 -4.62
C PRO A 206 18.31 22.29 -3.32
N PRO A 207 18.90 22.02 -2.13
CA PRO A 207 20.29 21.55 -1.92
C PRO A 207 20.49 20.03 -1.88
N ILE A 208 19.44 19.22 -1.69
CA ILE A 208 19.54 17.75 -1.62
C ILE A 208 18.76 17.16 -2.80
N MET A 209 19.48 16.94 -3.91
CA MET A 209 18.91 16.32 -5.11
C MET A 209 19.17 14.82 -5.08
N ILE A 210 18.18 14.04 -4.62
CA ILE A 210 18.23 12.56 -4.59
C ILE A 210 17.23 11.92 -5.56
N THR A 211 16.46 12.74 -6.29
CA THR A 211 15.55 12.26 -7.33
C THR A 211 16.32 11.49 -8.41
N GLY A 212 15.78 10.34 -8.83
CA GLY A 212 16.43 9.43 -9.78
C GLY A 212 17.38 8.41 -9.15
N THR A 213 17.58 8.42 -7.83
CA THR A 213 18.39 7.42 -7.13
C THR A 213 17.54 6.40 -6.36
N ALA A 214 18.13 5.27 -5.96
CA ALA A 214 17.46 4.31 -5.08
C ALA A 214 17.11 4.89 -3.69
N ILE A 215 17.84 5.93 -3.25
CA ILE A 215 17.74 6.48 -1.90
C ILE A 215 16.35 7.09 -1.64
N ILE A 216 15.79 7.83 -2.60
CA ILE A 216 14.46 8.44 -2.44
C ILE A 216 13.38 7.36 -2.27
N ILE A 217 13.52 6.23 -2.97
CA ILE A 217 12.59 5.12 -2.91
C ILE A 217 12.71 4.41 -1.55
N ILE A 218 13.94 4.13 -1.10
CA ILE A 218 14.21 3.55 0.21
C ILE A 218 13.65 4.46 1.32
N ALA A 219 13.88 5.77 1.26
CA ALA A 219 13.34 6.72 2.21
C ALA A 219 11.81 6.69 2.25
N CYS A 220 11.14 6.72 1.08
CA CYS A 220 9.69 6.55 0.98
C CYS A 220 9.19 5.27 1.67
N TYR A 221 9.87 4.13 1.46
CA TYR A 221 9.52 2.87 2.11
C TYR A 221 9.69 2.95 3.63
N VAL A 222 10.83 3.45 4.11
CA VAL A 222 11.10 3.58 5.55
C VAL A 222 10.05 4.45 6.24
N PHE A 223 9.72 5.60 5.67
CA PHE A 223 8.75 6.51 6.30
C PHE A 223 7.31 6.01 6.22
N ARG A 224 6.93 5.37 5.11
CA ARG A 224 5.56 4.87 4.94
C ARG A 224 5.24 3.67 5.83
N TYR A 225 6.22 2.79 6.05
CA TYR A 225 6.05 1.55 6.80
C TYR A 225 6.73 1.57 8.19
N GLY A 226 7.35 2.68 8.55
CA GLY A 226 8.15 2.85 9.76
C GLY A 226 7.36 3.14 11.04
N ALA A 227 6.04 3.00 11.03
CA ALA A 227 5.14 3.36 12.10
C ALA A 227 3.88 2.48 12.10
#